data_AF-A0A6V7NND1-F1
#
_entry.id   AF-A0A6V7NND1-F1
#
_cell.length_a   1.000
_cell.length_b   1.000
_cell.length_c   1.000
_cell.angle_alpha   90.00
_cell.angle_beta   90.00
_cell.angle_gamma   90.00
#
_symmetry.space_group_name_H-M   'P 1'
#
loop_
_entity.id
_entity.type
_entity.pdbx_description
1 polymer ?
#
loop_
_entity_poly.entity_id
_entity_poly.type
_entity_poly.pdbx_seq_one_letter_code
_entity_poly.pdbx_strand_id
1 'polypeptide(L)'
;MDYAFSYIVASGGLHTEDDYPYLMEEGTCEEMRGDHEVVTISGYEDVPENKEESLLKALAHQPVSVGIEASGRHFQFYSGGVFDGPCGTKLDHGVTAVGYGSSKGQDYIIVKNSWGPRWGERGYIRMKRSTGKPEGLCGINKMASYPTKHK
;
A
#
# COMPACT_ATOMS: atom_id res chain seq x y z
N MET A 1 -8.04 -2.66 1.41
CA MET A 1 -7.97 -1.71 2.57
C MET A 1 -9.29 -0.96 2.70
N ASP A 2 -10.38 -1.70 2.56
CA ASP A 2 -11.58 -1.15 1.91
C ASP A 2 -12.51 -0.51 2.91
N TYR A 3 -12.50 -1.02 4.14
CA TYR A 3 -13.22 -0.41 5.26
C TYR A 3 -12.74 1.01 5.55
N ALA A 4 -11.43 1.29 5.40
CA ALA A 4 -10.91 2.64 5.58
C ALA A 4 -11.40 3.59 4.48
N PHE A 5 -11.40 3.16 3.21
CA PHE A 5 -11.96 3.96 2.12
C PHE A 5 -13.47 4.16 2.28
N SER A 6 -14.21 3.11 2.64
CA SER A 6 -15.64 3.17 2.94
C SER A 6 -15.95 4.18 4.04
N TYR A 7 -15.14 4.19 5.11
CA TYR A 7 -15.25 5.17 6.18
C TYR A 7 -15.05 6.60 5.66
N ILE A 8 -14.00 6.87 4.88
CA ILE A 8 -13.74 8.22 4.33
C ILE A 8 -14.92 8.74 3.50
N VAL A 9 -15.58 7.87 2.73
CA VAL A 9 -16.78 8.23 1.97
C VAL A 9 -17.93 8.56 2.93
N ALA A 10 -18.15 7.73 3.96
CA ALA A 10 -19.27 7.87 4.88
C ALA A 10 -19.12 9.03 5.88
N SER A 11 -17.89 9.34 6.30
CA SER A 11 -17.58 10.41 7.27
C SER A 11 -17.52 11.80 6.64
N GLY A 12 -17.66 11.90 5.31
CA GLY A 12 -17.54 13.19 4.61
C GLY A 12 -16.10 13.65 4.40
N GLY A 13 -15.11 12.77 4.53
CA GLY A 13 -13.70 13.04 4.24
C GLY A 13 -12.73 12.58 5.32
N LEU A 14 -11.45 12.86 5.07
CA LEU A 14 -10.33 12.60 5.97
C LEU A 14 -9.58 13.90 6.28
N HIS A 15 -9.29 14.13 7.55
CA HIS A 15 -8.51 15.28 8.00
C HIS A 15 -7.04 15.18 7.57
N THR A 16 -6.36 16.33 7.55
CA THR A 16 -4.91 16.37 7.35
C THR A 16 -4.17 15.83 8.58
N GLU A 17 -2.93 15.36 8.38
CA GLU A 17 -2.06 14.91 9.48
C GLU A 17 -1.77 16.03 10.48
N ASP A 18 -1.68 17.28 10.02
CA ASP A 18 -1.45 18.44 10.89
C ASP A 18 -2.65 18.72 11.81
N ASP A 19 -3.87 18.47 11.33
CA ASP A 19 -5.10 18.63 12.12
C ASP A 19 -5.36 17.44 13.06
N TYR A 20 -4.98 16.22 12.65
CA TYR A 20 -5.20 14.98 13.41
C TYR A 20 -3.95 14.09 13.44
N PRO A 21 -2.92 14.46 14.23
CA PRO A 21 -1.61 13.82 14.18
C PRO A 21 -1.62 12.39 14.76
N TYR A 22 -0.74 11.54 14.22
CA TYR A 22 -0.58 10.17 14.68
C TYR A 22 0.05 10.09 16.09
N LEU A 23 -0.67 9.47 17.03
CA LEU A 23 -0.25 9.37 18.44
C LEU A 23 0.39 8.03 18.83
N MET A 24 0.50 7.07 17.89
CA MET A 24 0.95 5.69 18.15
C MET A 24 0.09 4.89 19.14
N GLU A 25 -1.11 5.36 19.47
CA GLU A 25 -2.10 4.68 20.30
C GLU A 25 -3.53 4.97 19.80
N GLU A 26 -4.46 4.07 20.10
CA GLU A 26 -5.88 4.30 19.83
C GLU A 26 -6.45 5.24 20.89
N GLY A 27 -6.93 6.41 20.44
CA GLY A 27 -7.59 7.40 21.30
C GLY A 27 -9.10 7.37 21.19
N THR A 28 -9.76 8.38 21.76
CA THR A 28 -11.18 8.63 21.49
C THR A 28 -11.31 9.34 20.14
N CYS A 29 -12.35 9.03 19.37
CA CYS A 29 -12.62 9.72 18.11
C CYS A 29 -13.07 11.16 18.39
N GLU A 30 -12.23 12.14 18.07
CA GLU A 30 -12.51 13.57 18.24
C GLU A 30 -13.01 14.17 16.91
N GLU A 31 -14.25 13.84 16.50
CA GLU A 31 -14.85 14.33 15.24
C GLU A 31 -14.98 15.86 15.15
N MET A 32 -14.93 16.56 16.29
CA MET A 32 -15.27 17.98 16.42
C MET A 32 -14.09 18.88 16.80
N ARG A 33 -13.05 18.88 15.99
CA ARG A 33 -12.17 20.06 15.92
C ARG A 33 -12.61 20.86 14.70
N GLY A 34 -13.08 22.10 14.89
CA GLY A 34 -13.18 23.20 13.93
C GLY A 34 -13.66 22.99 12.46
N ASP A 35 -13.63 24.07 11.69
CA ASP A 35 -13.63 24.02 10.22
C ASP A 35 -12.22 23.61 9.77
N HIS A 36 -11.93 22.31 9.74
CA HIS A 36 -10.66 21.80 9.19
C HIS A 36 -10.81 21.38 7.73
N GLU A 37 -9.70 21.50 7.00
CA GLU A 37 -9.63 21.03 5.62
C GLU A 37 -9.72 19.49 5.60
N VAL A 38 -10.69 18.97 4.85
CA VAL A 38 -10.86 17.53 4.66
C VAL A 38 -10.71 17.15 3.20
N VAL A 39 -10.07 16.01 2.96
CA VAL A 39 -9.98 15.41 1.63
C VAL A 39 -11.07 14.37 1.47
N THR A 40 -11.90 14.55 0.46
CA THR A 40 -12.96 13.59 0.10
C THR A 40 -12.55 12.68 -1.04
N ILE A 41 -13.13 11.48 -1.03
CA ILE A 41 -13.13 10.51 -2.13
C ILE A 41 -14.58 10.16 -2.46
N SER A 42 -14.84 9.71 -3.69
CA SER A 42 -16.18 9.34 -4.14
C SER A 42 -16.48 7.85 -3.91
N GLY A 43 -15.44 7.03 -3.77
CA GLY A 43 -15.55 5.58 -3.62
C GLY A 43 -14.17 4.93 -3.58
N TYR A 44 -14.15 3.62 -3.83
CA TYR A 44 -12.95 2.84 -4.02
C TYR A 44 -13.25 1.66 -4.93
N GLU A 45 -12.20 1.05 -5.50
CA GLU A 45 -12.30 -0.14 -6.32
C GLU A 45 -11.23 -1.15 -5.93
N ASP A 46 -11.60 -2.42 -6.03
CA ASP A 46 -10.68 -3.54 -5.89
C ASP A 46 -10.02 -3.87 -7.23
N VAL A 47 -8.71 -4.08 -7.18
CA VAL A 47 -7.96 -4.62 -8.30
C VAL A 47 -8.27 -6.12 -8.38
N PRO A 48 -8.57 -6.68 -9.57
CA PRO A 48 -8.77 -8.11 -9.76
C PRO A 48 -7.65 -8.95 -9.14
N GLU A 49 -8.01 -9.82 -8.20
CA GLU A 49 -7.06 -10.62 -7.45
C GLU A 49 -6.21 -11.52 -8.35
N ASN A 50 -4.96 -11.71 -7.96
CA ASN A 50 -3.99 -12.61 -8.58
C ASN A 50 -3.73 -12.30 -10.07
N LYS A 51 -3.93 -11.05 -10.48
CA LYS A 51 -3.64 -10.55 -11.83
C LYS A 51 -2.65 -9.39 -11.76
N GLU A 52 -1.36 -9.71 -11.88
CA GLU A 52 -0.27 -8.70 -11.89
C GLU A 52 -0.53 -7.57 -12.89
N GLU A 53 -1.00 -7.90 -14.11
CA GLU A 53 -1.30 -6.90 -15.14
C GLU A 53 -2.35 -5.87 -14.69
N SER A 54 -3.36 -6.32 -13.93
CA SER A 54 -4.39 -5.42 -13.37
C SER A 54 -3.80 -4.47 -12.34
N LEU A 55 -2.90 -4.97 -11.49
CA LEU A 55 -2.19 -4.15 -10.51
C LEU A 55 -1.30 -3.11 -11.21
N LEU A 56 -0.57 -3.50 -12.25
CA LEU A 56 0.27 -2.58 -13.02
C LEU A 56 -0.56 -1.50 -13.74
N LYS A 57 -1.73 -1.87 -14.30
CA LYS A 57 -2.67 -0.90 -14.88
C LYS A 57 -3.14 0.12 -13.84
N ALA A 58 -3.57 -0.33 -12.67
CA ALA A 58 -3.97 0.57 -11.58
C ALA A 58 -2.80 1.49 -11.15
N LEU A 59 -1.60 0.93 -10.97
CA LEU A 59 -0.39 1.66 -10.60
C LEU A 59 0.06 2.71 -11.64
N ALA A 60 -0.26 2.50 -12.92
CA ALA A 60 0.04 3.47 -13.96
C ALA A 60 -0.80 4.76 -13.82
N HIS A 61 -1.94 4.69 -13.13
CA HIS A 61 -2.82 5.84 -12.90
C HIS A 61 -2.61 6.50 -11.53
N GLN A 62 -2.37 5.70 -10.47
CA GLN A 62 -2.22 6.22 -9.11
C GLN A 62 -1.58 5.18 -8.17
N PRO A 63 -1.13 5.58 -6.97
CA PRO A 63 -0.74 4.64 -5.92
C PRO A 63 -1.88 3.71 -5.52
N VAL A 64 -1.54 2.46 -5.19
CA VAL A 64 -2.49 1.40 -4.84
C VAL A 64 -2.14 0.84 -3.47
N SER A 65 -3.12 0.73 -2.59
CA SER A 65 -2.96 0.04 -1.31
C SER A 65 -2.91 -1.45 -1.57
N VAL A 66 -1.90 -2.17 -1.07
CA VAL A 66 -1.74 -3.62 -1.23
C VAL A 66 -1.46 -4.32 0.10
N GLY A 67 -1.95 -5.56 0.24
CA GLY A 67 -1.57 -6.46 1.33
C GLY A 67 -0.39 -7.34 0.93
N ILE A 68 0.54 -7.58 1.87
CA ILE A 68 1.68 -8.48 1.71
C ILE A 68 1.89 -9.35 2.96
N GLU A 69 2.67 -10.41 2.82
CA GLU A 69 3.33 -11.09 3.95
C GLU A 69 4.69 -10.42 4.22
N ALA A 70 4.86 -9.86 5.41
CA ALA A 70 6.05 -9.13 5.85
C ALA A 70 6.71 -9.73 7.11
N SER A 71 6.15 -10.77 7.72
CA SER A 71 6.70 -11.42 8.93
C SER A 71 8.00 -12.22 8.71
N GLY A 72 8.37 -12.50 7.46
CA GLY A 72 9.59 -13.24 7.13
C GLY A 72 10.88 -12.49 7.49
N ARG A 73 11.88 -13.21 8.02
CA ARG A 73 13.19 -12.64 8.40
C ARG A 73 13.88 -11.88 7.27
N HIS A 74 13.75 -12.36 6.03
CA HIS A 74 14.36 -11.70 4.86
C HIS A 74 13.71 -10.34 4.58
N PHE A 75 12.41 -10.20 4.82
CA PHE A 75 11.71 -8.93 4.69
C PHE A 75 12.12 -7.97 5.81
N GLN A 76 12.14 -8.46 7.06
CA GLN A 76 12.52 -7.65 8.23
C GLN A 76 13.88 -6.96 8.07
N PHE A 77 14.88 -7.69 7.56
CA PHE A 77 16.25 -7.17 7.40
C PHE A 77 16.57 -6.66 5.99
N TYR A 78 15.57 -6.44 5.14
CA TYR A 78 15.77 -5.84 3.83
C TYR A 78 16.42 -4.45 3.96
N SER A 79 17.46 -4.22 3.16
CA SER A 79 18.25 -2.97 3.14
C SER A 79 18.48 -2.40 1.73
N GLY A 80 18.16 -3.15 0.67
CA GLY A 80 18.29 -2.66 -0.70
C GLY A 80 18.26 -3.75 -1.76
N GLY A 81 18.16 -3.33 -3.01
CA GLY A 81 18.07 -4.21 -4.18
C GLY A 81 16.64 -4.61 -4.51
N VAL A 82 16.49 -5.48 -5.52
CA VAL A 82 15.19 -6.09 -5.83
C VAL A 82 15.03 -7.29 -4.92
N PHE A 83 14.06 -7.21 -4.01
CA PHE A 83 13.72 -8.28 -3.08
C PHE A 83 13.04 -9.43 -3.83
N ASP A 84 13.57 -10.64 -3.64
CA ASP A 84 13.09 -11.90 -4.27
C ASP A 84 12.78 -12.97 -3.21
N GLY A 85 12.54 -12.54 -1.96
CA GLY A 85 12.19 -13.43 -0.87
C GLY A 85 13.38 -14.17 -0.22
N PRO A 86 13.12 -15.32 0.42
CA PRO A 86 11.82 -16.00 0.51
C PRO A 86 10.76 -15.23 1.32
N CYS A 87 9.49 -15.41 0.93
CA CYS A 87 8.28 -15.06 1.68
C CYS A 87 7.14 -15.99 1.23
N GLY A 88 6.17 -16.22 2.10
CA GLY A 88 4.92 -16.90 1.82
C GLY A 88 3.85 -15.93 1.32
N THR A 89 2.58 -16.24 1.57
CA THR A 89 1.42 -15.53 0.98
C THR A 89 0.30 -15.34 2.01
N LYS A 90 0.63 -15.46 3.30
CA LYS A 90 -0.29 -15.21 4.42
C LYS A 90 -0.21 -13.73 4.76
N LEU A 91 -1.10 -12.95 4.18
CA LEU A 91 -1.08 -11.49 4.31
C LEU A 91 -1.18 -11.09 5.78
N ASP A 92 -0.26 -10.25 6.24
CA ASP A 92 -0.17 -9.78 7.62
C ASP A 92 0.15 -8.27 7.70
N HIS A 93 0.41 -7.61 6.57
CA HIS A 93 0.85 -6.22 6.54
C HIS A 93 0.27 -5.44 5.35
N GLY A 94 -0.21 -4.23 5.62
CA GLY A 94 -0.72 -3.30 4.61
C GLY A 94 0.32 -2.25 4.23
N VAL A 95 0.52 -2.05 2.93
CA VAL A 95 1.52 -1.12 2.37
C VAL A 95 0.96 -0.41 1.13
N THR A 96 1.72 0.53 0.56
CA THR A 96 1.30 1.25 -0.66
C THR A 96 2.29 0.97 -1.79
N ALA A 97 1.81 0.36 -2.87
CA ALA A 97 2.54 0.30 -4.12
C ALA A 97 2.44 1.67 -4.82
N VAL A 98 3.58 2.25 -5.19
CA VAL A 98 3.67 3.64 -5.70
C VAL A 98 4.25 3.73 -7.12
N GLY A 99 4.63 2.61 -7.70
CA GLY A 99 5.17 2.54 -9.05
C GLY A 99 5.77 1.18 -9.35
N TYR A 100 6.31 1.02 -10.55
CA TYR A 100 6.99 -0.18 -11.00
C TYR A 100 8.07 0.17 -12.02
N GLY A 101 9.00 -0.75 -12.26
CA GLY A 101 10.07 -0.54 -13.21
C GLY A 101 10.85 -1.81 -13.52
N SER A 102 11.95 -1.61 -14.24
CA SER A 102 12.87 -2.67 -14.65
C SER A 102 14.30 -2.16 -14.51
N SER A 103 15.20 -2.99 -14.00
CA SER A 103 16.63 -2.65 -13.85
C SER A 103 17.48 -3.91 -13.94
N LYS A 104 18.51 -3.90 -14.80
CA LYS A 104 19.47 -5.03 -14.95
C LYS A 104 18.77 -6.38 -15.17
N GLY A 105 17.71 -6.39 -15.99
CA GLY A 105 16.93 -7.59 -16.31
C GLY A 105 15.99 -8.06 -15.20
N GLN A 106 15.80 -7.26 -14.13
CA GLN A 106 14.86 -7.56 -13.06
C GLN A 106 13.73 -6.54 -13.05
N ASP A 107 12.51 -7.06 -13.13
CA ASP A 107 11.29 -6.30 -13.04
C ASP A 107 10.85 -6.20 -11.57
N TYR A 108 10.39 -5.03 -11.14
CA TYR A 108 9.98 -4.79 -9.76
C TYR A 108 8.80 -3.83 -9.62
N ILE A 109 8.11 -3.94 -8.48
CA ILE A 109 7.14 -2.98 -7.95
C ILE A 109 7.81 -2.20 -6.81
N ILE A 110 7.65 -0.89 -6.80
CA ILE A 110 8.14 0.01 -5.75
C ILE A 110 7.04 0.13 -4.70
N VAL A 111 7.35 -0.25 -3.46
CA VAL A 111 6.42 -0.26 -2.35
C VAL A 111 6.93 0.67 -1.24
N LYS A 112 6.07 1.59 -0.80
CA LYS A 112 6.27 2.45 0.37
C LYS A 112 5.83 1.67 1.61
N ASN A 113 6.73 1.51 2.57
CA ASN A 113 6.46 0.88 3.86
C ASN A 113 6.23 1.94 4.96
N SER A 114 5.75 1.51 6.13
CA SER A 114 5.45 2.34 7.31
C SER A 114 6.47 2.18 8.46
N TRP A 115 7.61 1.52 8.24
CA TRP A 115 8.63 1.26 9.27
C TRP A 115 9.73 2.33 9.35
N GLY A 116 9.42 3.54 8.87
CA GLY A 116 10.31 4.68 8.89
C GLY A 116 11.45 4.63 7.84
N PRO A 117 12.18 5.74 7.66
CA PRO A 117 13.12 5.92 6.57
C PRO A 117 14.43 5.15 6.75
N ARG A 118 14.70 4.57 7.92
CA ARG A 118 15.92 3.79 8.18
C ARG A 118 15.83 2.36 7.67
N TRP A 119 14.62 1.87 7.41
CA TRP A 119 14.40 0.54 6.87
C TRP A 119 14.46 0.56 5.34
N GLY A 120 15.05 -0.48 4.73
CA GLY A 120 15.11 -0.62 3.27
C GLY A 120 15.75 0.57 2.54
N GLU A 121 15.21 0.89 1.37
CA GLU A 121 15.66 1.97 0.51
C GLU A 121 14.96 3.28 0.91
N ARG A 122 15.36 3.87 2.04
CA ARG A 122 14.73 5.08 2.61
C ARG A 122 13.24 4.91 2.95
N GLY A 123 12.87 3.75 3.50
CA GLY A 123 11.49 3.38 3.82
C GLY A 123 10.75 2.66 2.69
N TYR A 124 11.42 2.41 1.57
CA TYR A 124 10.86 1.72 0.41
C TYR A 124 11.49 0.34 0.22
N ILE A 125 10.80 -0.51 -0.55
CA ILE A 125 11.29 -1.78 -1.04
C ILE A 125 10.94 -1.94 -2.51
N ARG A 126 11.86 -2.50 -3.30
CA ARG A 126 11.58 -2.95 -4.67
C ARG A 126 11.30 -4.44 -4.63
N MET A 127 10.05 -4.84 -4.80
CA MET A 127 9.64 -6.24 -4.78
C MET A 127 9.65 -6.81 -6.19
N LYS A 128 10.29 -7.96 -6.40
CA LYS A 128 10.33 -8.59 -7.73
C LYS A 128 8.92 -8.88 -8.24
N ARG A 129 8.67 -8.53 -9.50
CA ARG A 129 7.44 -8.86 -10.22
C ARG A 129 7.72 -9.89 -11.31
N SER A 130 6.66 -10.38 -11.94
CA SER A 130 6.72 -11.39 -13.01
C SER A 130 7.39 -12.69 -12.52
N THR A 131 7.05 -13.10 -11.30
CA THR A 131 7.59 -14.30 -10.64
C THR A 131 6.98 -15.61 -11.14
N GLY A 132 5.96 -15.55 -12.01
CA GLY A 132 5.17 -16.69 -12.46
C GLY A 132 4.14 -17.18 -11.44
N LYS A 133 4.08 -16.57 -10.24
CA LYS A 133 3.09 -16.87 -9.21
C LYS A 133 1.89 -15.94 -9.37
N PRO A 134 0.65 -16.44 -9.52
CA PRO A 134 -0.54 -15.60 -9.66
C PRO A 134 -0.68 -14.57 -8.53
N GLU A 135 -0.41 -15.00 -7.30
CA GLU A 135 -0.49 -14.19 -6.09
C GLU A 135 0.64 -13.13 -5.97
N GLY A 136 1.65 -13.19 -6.83
CA GLY A 136 2.81 -12.32 -6.79
C GLY A 136 3.75 -12.62 -5.62
N LEU A 137 4.89 -11.94 -5.58
CA LEU A 137 5.84 -12.08 -4.47
C LEU A 137 5.17 -11.58 -3.17
N CYS A 138 5.26 -12.39 -2.12
CA CYS A 138 4.66 -12.13 -0.81
C CYS A 138 3.13 -11.93 -0.81
N GLY A 139 2.44 -12.39 -1.86
CA GLY A 139 0.99 -12.19 -2.00
C GLY A 139 0.56 -10.79 -2.46
N ILE A 140 1.46 -9.97 -3.00
CA ILE A 140 1.18 -8.57 -3.39
C ILE A 140 0.00 -8.40 -4.36
N ASN A 141 -0.35 -9.43 -5.15
CA ASN A 141 -1.48 -9.38 -6.08
C ASN A 141 -2.80 -9.88 -5.46
N LYS A 142 -2.81 -10.35 -4.20
CA LYS A 142 -3.98 -11.00 -3.58
C LYS A 142 -5.04 -10.01 -3.10
N MET A 143 -4.62 -8.85 -2.60
CA MET A 143 -5.50 -7.86 -1.99
C MET A 143 -4.97 -6.48 -2.31
N ALA A 144 -5.54 -5.84 -3.31
CA ALA A 144 -5.13 -4.54 -3.78
C ALA A 144 -6.36 -3.68 -4.08
N SER A 145 -6.37 -2.44 -3.61
CA SER A 145 -7.48 -1.52 -3.80
C SER A 145 -7.03 -0.07 -3.80
N TYR A 146 -7.81 0.80 -4.42
CA TYR A 146 -7.50 2.21 -4.55
C TYR A 146 -8.75 3.09 -4.39
N PRO A 147 -8.61 4.31 -3.86
CA PRO A 147 -9.73 5.25 -3.79
C PRO A 147 -10.04 5.82 -5.17
N THR A 148 -11.29 6.19 -5.41
CA THR A 148 -11.73 6.89 -6.62
C THR A 148 -12.23 8.29 -6.27
N LYS A 149 -12.01 9.25 -7.17
CA LYS A 149 -12.49 10.62 -7.01
C LYS A 149 -13.06 11.11 -8.34
N HIS A 150 -14.37 11.33 -8.37
CA HIS A 150 -15.03 11.98 -9.51
C HIS A 150 -14.82 13.50 -9.41
N LYS A 151 -14.74 14.16 -10.57
CA LYS A 151 -14.73 15.62 -10.67
C LYS A 151 -16.15 16.15 -10.69
#